data_AF-A0A967UU65-F1
#
_entry.id   AF-A0A967UU65-F1
#
_cell.length_a   1.000
_cell.length_b   1.000
_cell.length_c   1.000
_cell.angle_alpha   90.00
_cell.angle_beta   90.00
_cell.angle_gamma   90.00
#
_symmetry.space_group_name_H-M   'P 1'
#
loop_
_entity.id
_entity.type
_entity.pdbx_description
1 polymer ?
#
loop_
_entity_poly.entity_id
_entity_poly.type
_entity_poly.pdbx_seq_one_letter_code
_entity_poly.pdbx_strand_id
1 'polypeptide(L)'
;MPKPAVERLDGREVVFADGSREPVDVFICATGYRISFPFLDTEVASADENRIGLYGKVVHPDHPGLYFIGLIQPLGAIMPLAELQARWVAGLIA
;
A
#
# COMPACT_ATOMS: atom_id res chain seq x y z
N MET A 1 12.55 23.89 -10.10
CA MET A 1 11.09 23.66 -9.93
C MET A 1 10.82 22.18 -10.18
N PRO A 2 9.85 21.54 -9.49
CA PRO A 2 9.47 20.17 -9.79
C PRO A 2 8.92 20.04 -11.22
N LYS A 3 9.23 18.94 -11.89
CA LYS A 3 8.68 18.58 -13.20
C LYS A 3 7.30 17.92 -13.04
N PRO A 4 6.40 18.08 -14.02
CA PRO A 4 5.12 17.36 -13.99
C PRO A 4 5.32 15.85 -14.19
N ALA A 5 4.22 15.09 -14.20
CA ALA A 5 4.27 13.65 -14.41
C ALA A 5 5.00 13.29 -15.72
N VAL A 6 5.68 12.15 -15.69
CA VAL A 6 6.27 11.55 -16.89
C VAL A 6 5.13 11.07 -17.79
N GLU A 7 5.11 11.54 -19.03
CA GLU A 7 4.14 11.10 -20.04
C GLU A 7 4.66 9.85 -20.78
N ARG A 8 5.92 9.89 -21.23
CA ARG A 8 6.58 8.73 -21.86
C ARG A 8 8.10 8.83 -21.80
N LEU A 9 8.75 7.67 -22.00
CA LEU A 9 10.18 7.59 -22.27
C LEU A 9 10.39 7.61 -23.79
N ASP A 10 11.37 8.39 -24.26
CA ASP A 10 11.73 8.55 -25.68
C ASP A 10 13.25 8.40 -25.84
N GLY A 11 13.70 7.15 -25.98
CA GLY A 11 15.13 6.82 -26.05
C GLY A 11 15.86 7.15 -24.75
N ARG A 12 16.75 8.15 -24.79
CA ARG A 12 17.49 8.67 -23.61
C ARG A 12 16.81 9.87 -22.97
N GLU A 13 15.67 10.30 -23.50
CA GLU A 13 14.92 11.44 -22.98
C GLU A 13 13.64 11.01 -22.29
N VAL A 14 13.21 11.82 -21.33
CA VAL A 14 11.90 11.76 -20.69
C VAL A 14 11.05 12.89 -21.26
N VAL A 15 9.84 12.56 -21.70
CA VAL A 15 8.82 13.55 -22.08
C VAL A 15 7.88 13.72 -20.89
N PHE A 16 7.77 14.94 -20.38
CA PHE A 16 6.88 15.28 -19.28
C PHE A 16 5.52 15.77 -19.82
N ALA A 17 4.48 15.73 -18.98
CA ALA A 17 3.12 16.07 -19.37
C ALA A 17 2.89 17.54 -19.81
N ASP A 18 3.87 18.42 -19.59
CA ASP A 18 3.87 19.80 -20.11
C ASP A 18 4.53 19.92 -21.50
N GLY A 19 4.95 18.80 -22.09
CA GLY A 19 5.67 18.73 -23.35
C GLY A 19 7.18 18.99 -23.23
N SER A 20 7.70 19.33 -22.04
CA SER A 20 9.14 19.48 -21.87
C SER A 20 9.86 18.12 -21.97
N ARG A 21 11.12 18.17 -22.42
CA ARG A 21 11.96 16.99 -22.67
C ARG A 21 13.30 17.15 -21.97
N GLU A 22 13.78 16.10 -21.33
CA GLU A 22 15.11 16.10 -20.71
C GLU A 22 15.83 14.76 -20.88
N PRO A 23 17.15 14.76 -21.21
CA PRO A 23 17.95 13.55 -21.20
C PRO A 23 18.18 13.06 -19.76
N VAL A 24 18.04 11.75 -19.54
CA VAL A 24 18.31 11.11 -18.25
C VAL A 24 19.14 9.84 -18.45
N ASP A 25 20.12 9.63 -17.58
CA ASP A 25 20.93 8.40 -17.57
C ASP A 25 20.29 7.29 -16.73
N VAL A 26 19.49 7.67 -15.73
CA VAL A 26 18.89 6.74 -14.74
C VAL A 26 17.44 7.15 -14.45
N PHE A 27 16.55 6.16 -14.48
CA PHE A 27 15.14 6.33 -14.09
C PHE A 27 14.84 5.48 -12.85
N ILE A 28 14.45 6.13 -11.74
CA ILE A 28 14.16 5.45 -10.47
C ILE A 28 12.66 5.47 -10.20
N CYS A 29 12.03 4.30 -10.20
CA CYS A 29 10.60 4.14 -9.94
C CYS A 29 10.28 4.16 -8.45
N ALA A 30 10.14 5.34 -7.85
CA ALA A 30 9.67 5.51 -6.47
C ALA A 30 8.12 5.51 -6.36
N THR A 31 7.45 4.55 -7.02
CA THR A 31 5.98 4.52 -7.22
C THR A 31 5.20 3.79 -6.11
N GLY A 32 5.88 3.46 -5.01
CA GLY A 32 5.28 2.76 -3.87
C GLY A 32 5.33 1.23 -3.98
N TYR A 33 4.45 0.57 -3.23
CA TYR A 33 4.39 -0.89 -3.08
C TYR A 33 2.98 -1.42 -3.29
N ARG A 34 2.87 -2.72 -3.59
CA ARG A 34 1.60 -3.45 -3.63
C ARG A 34 1.47 -4.37 -2.41
N ILE A 35 0.27 -4.46 -1.86
CA ILE A 35 -0.05 -5.37 -0.75
C ILE A 35 -0.33 -6.76 -1.33
N SER A 36 0.24 -7.80 -0.73
CA SER A 36 -0.05 -9.19 -1.11
C SER A 36 0.16 -10.13 0.08
N PHE A 37 -0.65 -11.20 0.13
CA PHE A 37 -0.57 -12.26 1.13
C PHE A 37 -0.52 -13.62 0.42
N PRO A 38 0.63 -14.03 -0.14
CA PRO A 38 0.73 -15.21 -1.03
C PRO A 38 0.51 -16.55 -0.30
N PHE A 39 0.32 -16.50 1.02
CA PHE A 39 -0.01 -17.65 1.86
C PHE A 39 -1.51 -17.75 2.18
N LEU A 40 -2.33 -16.80 1.72
CA LEU A 40 -3.78 -16.82 1.81
C LEU A 40 -4.37 -16.93 0.40
N ASP A 41 -5.51 -17.62 0.28
CA ASP A 41 -6.25 -17.62 -0.97
C ASP A 41 -6.70 -16.20 -1.34
N THR A 42 -6.72 -15.90 -2.64
CA THR A 42 -7.12 -14.57 -3.13
C THR A 42 -8.54 -14.21 -2.76
N GLU A 43 -9.43 -15.20 -2.57
CA GLU A 43 -10.79 -14.98 -2.08
C GLU A 43 -10.83 -14.54 -0.61
N VAL A 44 -9.81 -14.90 0.18
CA VAL A 44 -9.68 -14.56 1.61
C VAL A 44 -9.01 -13.19 1.79
N ALA A 45 -8.05 -12.84 0.94
CA ALA A 45 -7.29 -11.60 1.08
C ALA A 45 -6.91 -10.99 -0.27
N SER A 46 -7.92 -10.67 -1.09
CA SER A 46 -7.70 -9.84 -2.29
C SER A 46 -7.36 -8.42 -1.86
N ALA A 47 -6.26 -7.89 -2.40
CA ALA A 47 -5.80 -6.52 -2.19
C ALA A 47 -6.04 -5.66 -3.44
N ASP A 48 -7.27 -5.64 -3.93
CA ASP A 48 -7.65 -4.83 -5.08
C ASP A 48 -7.39 -3.35 -4.80
N GLU A 49 -6.63 -2.70 -5.68
CA GLU A 49 -6.17 -1.32 -5.51
C GLU A 49 -5.48 -1.05 -4.15
N ASN A 50 -4.76 -2.05 -3.61
CA ASN A 50 -4.15 -2.00 -2.26
C ASN A 50 -5.17 -1.80 -1.12
N ARG A 51 -6.38 -2.33 -1.28
CA ARG A 51 -7.43 -2.31 -0.26
C ARG A 51 -7.88 -3.72 0.06
N ILE A 52 -8.06 -4.00 1.35
CA ILE A 52 -8.65 -5.24 1.85
C ILE A 52 -9.87 -4.87 2.68
N GLY A 53 -10.97 -5.58 2.46
CA GLY A 53 -12.25 -5.34 3.14
C GLY A 53 -12.20 -5.74 4.61
N LEU A 54 -11.61 -4.90 5.47
CA LEU A 54 -11.43 -5.19 6.90
C LEU A 54 -12.16 -4.16 7.77
N TYR A 55 -12.89 -4.63 8.78
CA TYR A 55 -13.46 -3.74 9.80
C TYR A 55 -12.33 -3.17 10.66
N GLY A 56 -12.29 -1.84 10.77
CA GLY A 56 -11.23 -1.13 11.50
C GLY A 56 -9.81 -1.36 10.97
N LYS A 57 -9.66 -1.84 9.72
CA LYS A 57 -8.38 -2.33 9.17
C LYS A 57 -7.71 -3.44 10.01
N VAL A 58 -8.54 -4.24 10.70
CA VAL A 58 -8.09 -5.33 11.58
C VAL A 58 -8.88 -6.61 11.34
N VAL A 59 -10.21 -6.57 11.48
CA VAL A 59 -11.04 -7.77 11.55
C VAL A 59 -11.55 -8.15 10.16
N HIS A 60 -11.37 -9.41 9.75
CA HIS A 60 -11.96 -9.90 8.52
C HIS A 60 -13.48 -10.15 8.72
N PRO A 61 -14.37 -9.53 7.92
CA PRO A 61 -15.82 -9.64 8.11
C PRO A 61 -16.33 -11.06 7.87
N ASP A 62 -15.79 -11.76 6.87
CA ASP A 62 -16.28 -13.08 6.44
C ASP A 62 -15.45 -14.26 6.97
N HIS A 63 -14.37 -13.98 7.72
CA HIS A 63 -13.45 -15.01 8.23
C HIS A 63 -13.19 -14.79 9.73
N PRO A 64 -14.11 -15.29 10.61
CA PRO A 64 -13.92 -15.23 12.05
C PRO A 64 -12.59 -15.86 12.48
N GLY A 65 -11.87 -15.19 13.36
CA GLY A 65 -10.54 -15.63 13.82
C GLY A 65 -9.37 -15.17 12.94
N LEU A 66 -9.62 -14.53 11.79
CA LEU A 66 -8.59 -13.90 10.97
C LEU A 66 -8.50 -12.40 11.26
N TYR A 67 -7.30 -11.96 11.64
CA TYR A 67 -7.01 -10.56 11.99
C TYR A 67 -5.72 -10.08 11.33
N PHE A 68 -5.71 -8.80 10.96
CA PHE A 68 -4.57 -8.11 10.38
C PHE A 68 -4.09 -7.02 11.34
N ILE A 69 -2.78 -7.01 11.64
CA ILE A 69 -2.16 -6.00 12.51
C ILE A 69 -1.09 -5.28 11.70
N GLY A 70 -1.07 -3.95 11.80
CA GLY A 70 -0.11 -3.11 11.06
C GLY A 70 -0.48 -2.87 9.60
N LEU A 71 -1.65 -3.31 9.12
CA LEU A 71 -2.11 -3.01 7.75
C LEU A 71 -2.73 -1.61 7.64
N ILE A 72 -2.01 -0.60 8.12
CA ILE A 72 -2.45 0.79 8.21
C ILE A 72 -1.30 1.76 7.89
N GLN A 73 -1.63 2.93 7.33
CA GLN A 73 -0.69 4.00 7.04
C GLN A 73 -1.17 5.30 7.69
N PRO A 74 -0.85 5.52 8.98
CA PRO A 74 -1.19 6.75 9.68
C PRO A 74 -0.28 7.91 9.27
N LEU A 75 -0.66 9.14 9.63
CA LEU A 75 0.23 10.31 9.54
C LEU A 75 1.40 10.24 10.54
N GLY A 76 1.28 9.44 11.60
CA GLY A 76 2.27 9.29 12.66
C GLY A 76 2.97 7.92 12.66
N ALA A 77 3.55 7.54 13.79
CA ALA A 77 4.20 6.24 13.94
C ALA A 77 3.18 5.09 13.91
N ILE A 78 3.51 4.02 13.19
CA ILE A 78 2.67 2.81 13.11
C ILE A 78 2.72 1.97 14.40
N MET A 79 3.85 1.98 15.12
CA MET A 79 4.09 1.14 16.29
C MET A 79 3.01 1.26 17.38
N PRO A 80 2.65 2.47 17.89
CA PRO A 80 1.61 2.58 18.91
C PRO A 80 0.23 2.15 18.41
N LEU A 81 -0.05 2.30 17.10
CA LEU A 81 -1.31 1.85 16.53
C LEU A 81 -1.36 0.33 16.36
N ALA A 82 -0.26 -0.29 15.93
CA ALA A 82 -0.14 -1.74 15.86
C ALA A 82 -0.26 -2.39 17.25
N GLU A 83 0.31 -1.76 18.29
CA GLU A 83 0.11 -2.18 19.68
C GLU A 83 -1.37 -2.11 20.09
N LEU A 84 -2.05 -1.00 19.77
CA LEU A 84 -3.48 -0.85 20.07
C LEU A 84 -4.33 -1.89 19.31
N GLN A 85 -4.03 -2.14 18.03
CA GLN A 85 -4.67 -3.20 17.24
C GLN A 85 -4.47 -4.56 17.90
N ALA A 86 -3.25 -4.89 18.34
CA ALA A 86 -2.94 -6.15 19.00
C ALA A 86 -3.70 -6.30 20.34
N ARG A 87 -3.75 -5.23 21.16
CA ARG A 87 -4.53 -5.22 22.41
C ARG A 87 -6.02 -5.42 22.18
N TRP A 88 -6.56 -4.81 21.13
CA TRP A 88 -7.96 -5.00 20.75
C TRP A 88 -8.23 -6.45 20.31
N VAL A 89 -7.39 -7.00 19.42
CA VAL A 89 -7.51 -8.40 18.97
C VAL A 89 -7.42 -9.36 20.16
N ALA A 90 -6.49 -9.14 21.09
CA ALA A 90 -6.37 -9.94 22.31
C ALA A 90 -7.67 -9.98 23.12
N GLY A 91 -8.42 -8.87 23.19
CA GLY A 91 -9.73 -8.82 23.85
C GLY A 91 -10.88 -9.46 23.04
N LEU A 92 -10.73 -9.65 21.72
CA LEU A 92 -11.71 -10.35 20.89
C LEU A 92 -11.54 -11.87 20.93
N ILE A 93 -10.33 -12.35 21.20
CA ILE A 93 -10.00 -13.80 21.22
C ILE A 93 -9.94 -14.40 22.63
N ALA A 94 -10.13 -13.58 23.67
CA ALA A 94 -10.13 -14.01 25.08
C ALA A 94 -11.46 -14.63 25.53
#